data_AF-M0LWR0-F1
#
_entry.id   AF-M0LWR0-F1
#
_cell.length_a   1.000
_cell.length_b   1.000
_cell.length_c   1.000
_cell.angle_alpha   90.00
_cell.angle_beta   90.00
_cell.angle_gamma   90.00
#
_symmetry.space_group_name_H-M   'P 1'
#
loop_
_entity.id
_entity.type
_entity.pdbx_description
1 polymer ?
#
loop_
_entity_poly.entity_id
_entity_poly.type
_entity_poly.pdbx_seq_one_letter_code
_entity_poly.pdbx_strand_id
1 'polypeptide(L)'
;PADFDPEFVEACRDRAATITVEIEAGGHRDTVTGRGDPDLEFTNERSAVGRTSDYVDDRTIVNGAEFGAEGFDRDLVAALADGAAVTVTISVTN
;
A
#
# COMPACT_ATOMS: atom_id res chain seq x y z
N PRO A 1 -4.05 -7.22 5.75
CA PRO A 1 -3.18 -7.02 6.93
C PRO A 1 -4.02 -6.61 8.15
N ALA A 2 -4.05 -7.43 9.21
CA ALA A 2 -5.01 -7.32 10.31
C ALA A 2 -4.59 -6.42 11.48
N ASP A 3 -3.30 -6.17 11.65
CA ASP A 3 -2.76 -5.55 12.89
C ASP A 3 -2.68 -4.01 12.83
N PHE A 4 -3.47 -3.37 11.96
CA PHE A 4 -3.53 -1.91 11.90
C PHE A 4 -4.43 -1.33 12.99
N ASP A 5 -4.11 -0.11 13.42
CA ASP A 5 -4.95 0.62 14.36
C ASP A 5 -6.36 0.84 13.76
N PRO A 6 -7.45 0.60 14.53
CA PRO A 6 -8.81 0.82 14.04
C PRO A 6 -9.06 2.25 13.51
N GLU A 7 -8.46 3.28 14.11
CA GLU A 7 -8.59 4.66 13.63
C GLU A 7 -7.92 4.86 12.27
N PHE A 8 -6.80 4.18 12.03
CA PHE A 8 -6.15 4.16 10.71
C PHE A 8 -7.03 3.47 9.67
N VAL A 9 -7.62 2.32 10.03
CA VAL A 9 -8.53 1.59 9.13
C VAL A 9 -9.75 2.44 8.77
N GLU A 10 -10.36 3.11 9.74
CA GLU A 10 -11.48 4.01 9.48
C GLU A 10 -11.09 5.22 8.61
N ALA A 11 -9.90 5.79 8.80
CA ALA A 11 -9.41 6.86 7.92
C ALA A 11 -9.23 6.39 6.47
N CYS A 12 -8.79 5.14 6.25
CA CYS A 12 -8.66 4.55 4.91
C CYS A 12 -10.01 4.25 4.22
N ARG A 13 -11.13 4.25 4.95
CA ARG A 13 -12.47 3.96 4.40
C ARG A 13 -13.15 5.16 3.76
N ASP A 14 -12.53 6.34 3.77
CA ASP A 14 -13.03 7.51 3.06
C ASP A 14 -12.56 7.48 1.59
N ARG A 15 -13.50 7.63 0.63
CA ARG A 15 -13.16 7.73 -0.80
C ARG A 15 -12.35 8.98 -1.16
N ALA A 16 -12.43 10.02 -0.32
CA ALA A 16 -11.62 11.22 -0.46
C ALA A 16 -10.22 11.08 0.14
N ALA A 17 -9.98 10.03 0.95
CA ALA A 17 -8.68 9.80 1.56
C ALA A 17 -7.64 9.51 0.49
N THR A 18 -6.47 10.13 0.64
CA THR A 18 -5.26 9.79 -0.10
C THR A 18 -4.46 8.81 0.74
N ILE A 19 -4.15 7.65 0.16
CA ILE A 19 -3.30 6.64 0.79
C ILE A 19 -1.98 6.59 0.03
N THR A 20 -0.87 6.84 0.72
CA THR A 20 0.47 6.71 0.17
C THR A 20 1.15 5.48 0.75
N VAL A 21 1.65 4.61 -0.13
CA VAL A 21 2.47 3.46 0.22
C VAL A 21 3.89 3.75 -0.19
N GLU A 22 4.79 3.71 0.78
CA GLU A 22 6.20 3.96 0.60
C GLU A 22 7.00 2.69 0.88
N ILE A 23 7.96 2.41 0.01
CA ILE A 23 8.81 1.22 0.10
C ILE A 23 10.26 1.65 0.13
N GLU A 24 10.98 1.19 1.14
CA GLU A 24 12.41 1.44 1.31
C GLU A 24 13.17 0.13 1.42
N ALA A 25 14.20 -0.07 0.58
CA ALA A 25 15.09 -1.21 0.65
C ALA A 25 16.44 -0.90 0.00
N GLY A 26 17.53 -1.41 0.58
CA GLY A 26 18.87 -1.30 -0.02
C GLY A 26 19.38 0.14 -0.24
N GLY A 27 18.82 1.14 0.45
CA GLY A 27 19.12 2.56 0.22
C GLY A 27 18.29 3.23 -0.87
N HIS A 28 17.36 2.49 -1.48
CA HIS A 28 16.37 3.01 -2.43
C HIS A 28 15.04 3.25 -1.74
N ARG A 29 14.30 4.26 -2.21
CA ARG A 29 12.99 4.66 -1.69
C ARG A 29 12.11 5.06 -2.85
N ASP A 30 10.88 4.55 -2.86
CA ASP A 30 9.88 4.93 -3.84
C ASP A 30 8.48 4.90 -3.23
N THR A 31 7.54 5.62 -3.84
CA THR A 31 6.18 5.80 -3.34
C THR A 31 5.16 5.57 -4.43
N VAL A 32 4.02 4.99 -4.07
CA VAL A 32 2.83 4.96 -4.91
C VAL A 32 1.65 5.52 -4.13
N THR A 33 0.88 6.39 -4.77
CA THR A 33 -0.33 6.95 -4.17
C THR A 33 -1.58 6.33 -4.79
N GLY A 34 -2.61 6.15 -3.97
CA GLY A 34 -3.96 5.86 -4.42
C GLY A 34 -4.96 6.47 -3.45
N ARG A 35 -6.16 5.89 -3.40
CA ARG A 35 -7.26 6.40 -2.58
C ARG A 35 -7.85 5.35 -1.66
N GLY A 36 -8.55 5.82 -0.64
CA GLY A 36 -9.37 4.99 0.23
C GLY A 36 -10.61 4.43 -0.46
N ASP A 37 -11.24 3.45 0.20
CA ASP A 37 -12.49 2.84 -0.24
C ASP A 37 -13.32 2.39 0.98
N PRO A 38 -14.63 2.70 1.06
CA PRO A 38 -15.51 2.26 2.14
C PRO A 38 -15.49 0.76 2.39
N ASP A 39 -15.17 -0.03 1.36
CA ASP A 39 -15.14 -1.48 1.44
C ASP A 39 -13.77 -2.03 1.93
N LEU A 40 -12.75 -1.20 2.21
CA LEU A 40 -11.46 -1.68 2.71
C LEU A 40 -11.59 -2.31 4.11
N GLU A 41 -11.23 -3.59 4.23
CA GLU A 41 -11.42 -4.34 5.46
C GLU A 41 -10.20 -4.38 6.37
N PHE A 42 -8.99 -4.48 5.79
CA PHE A 42 -7.74 -4.70 6.54
C PHE A 42 -7.81 -5.90 7.51
N THR A 43 -8.29 -7.05 7.04
CA THR A 43 -8.52 -8.25 7.89
C THR A 43 -7.58 -9.42 7.59
N ASN A 44 -6.87 -9.42 6.45
CA ASN A 44 -6.01 -10.55 6.08
C ASN A 44 -4.72 -10.64 6.92
N GLU A 45 -4.39 -11.81 7.48
CA GLU A 45 -3.22 -11.99 8.36
C GLU A 45 -1.86 -12.13 7.65
N ARG A 46 -1.85 -12.23 6.31
CA ARG A 46 -0.65 -12.64 5.54
C ARG A 46 -0.24 -11.68 4.45
N SER A 47 -1.16 -10.89 3.93
CA SER A 47 -0.95 -10.13 2.69
C SER A 47 -1.61 -8.77 2.73
N ALA A 48 -0.97 -7.82 2.05
CA ALA A 48 -1.44 -6.49 1.74
C ALA A 48 -1.27 -6.28 0.22
N VAL A 49 -2.30 -5.75 -0.44
CA VAL A 49 -2.32 -5.56 -1.90
C VAL A 49 -2.77 -4.14 -2.22
N GLY A 50 -1.92 -3.40 -2.95
CA GLY A 50 -2.33 -2.18 -3.64
C GLY A 50 -2.83 -2.50 -5.04
N ARG A 51 -3.85 -1.76 -5.50
CA ARG A 51 -4.52 -2.02 -6.78
C ARG A 51 -4.68 -0.76 -7.59
N THR A 52 -4.48 -0.88 -8.90
CA THR A 52 -4.84 0.18 -9.87
C THR A 52 -6.35 0.18 -10.16
N SER A 53 -7.02 -0.97 -9.97
CA SER A 53 -8.47 -1.12 -10.08
C SER A 53 -9.22 -0.73 -8.81
N ASP A 54 -10.55 -0.76 -8.87
CA ASP A 54 -11.45 -0.56 -7.72
C ASP A 54 -11.89 -1.87 -7.04
N TYR A 55 -11.37 -3.02 -7.47
CA TYR A 55 -11.71 -4.31 -6.86
C TYR A 55 -11.21 -4.40 -5.42
N VAL A 56 -12.06 -4.86 -4.50
CA VAL A 56 -11.71 -5.04 -3.09
C VAL A 56 -11.79 -6.51 -2.69
N ASP A 57 -10.77 -6.98 -1.97
CA ASP A 57 -10.80 -8.20 -1.17
C ASP A 57 -10.14 -7.94 0.20
N ASP A 58 -10.10 -8.96 1.04
CA ASP A 58 -9.55 -8.95 2.40
C ASP A 58 -8.07 -8.50 2.48
N ARG A 59 -7.35 -8.51 1.35
CA ARG A 59 -5.95 -8.11 1.24
C ARG A 59 -5.79 -6.65 0.78
N THR A 60 -6.81 -6.04 0.20
CA THR A 60 -6.70 -4.69 -0.38
C THR A 60 -6.40 -3.66 0.70
N ILE A 61 -5.40 -2.81 0.46
CA ILE A 61 -5.03 -1.67 1.33
C ILE A 61 -5.09 -0.30 0.64
N VAL A 62 -5.13 -0.28 -0.69
CA VAL A 62 -5.26 0.94 -1.50
C VAL A 62 -5.87 0.60 -2.87
N ASN A 63 -6.83 1.40 -3.31
CA ASN A 63 -7.44 1.34 -4.64
C ASN A 63 -6.99 2.52 -5.50
N GLY A 64 -7.09 2.39 -6.83
CA GLY A 64 -6.72 3.46 -7.76
C GLY A 64 -5.27 3.93 -7.62
N ALA A 65 -4.35 3.02 -7.30
CA ALA A 65 -2.93 3.30 -7.27
C ALA A 65 -2.45 3.84 -8.64
N GLU A 66 -1.52 4.80 -8.62
CA GLU A 66 -0.96 5.43 -9.83
C GLU A 66 -0.38 4.42 -10.82
N PHE A 67 0.17 3.31 -10.31
CA PHE A 67 0.74 2.22 -11.09
C PHE A 67 0.71 0.88 -10.34
N GLY A 68 0.90 -0.22 -11.07
CA GLY A 68 1.17 -1.54 -10.50
C GLY A 68 2.66 -1.74 -10.18
N ALA A 69 3.05 -2.95 -9.76
CA ALA A 69 4.43 -3.24 -9.36
C ALA A 69 5.50 -2.88 -10.41
N GLU A 70 5.11 -2.83 -11.69
CA GLU A 70 5.97 -2.43 -12.81
C GLU A 70 6.42 -0.97 -12.78
N GLY A 71 5.72 -0.10 -12.05
CA GLY A 71 5.99 1.33 -11.97
C GLY A 71 7.07 1.72 -10.95
N PHE A 72 7.44 0.83 -10.03
CA PHE A 72 8.48 1.10 -9.05
C PHE A 72 9.88 1.18 -9.68
N ASP A 73 10.73 1.99 -9.05
CA ASP A 73 12.14 2.14 -9.39
C ASP A 73 12.86 0.78 -9.57
N ARG A 74 13.67 0.68 -10.63
CA ARG A 74 14.31 -0.58 -11.00
C ARG A 74 15.44 -0.98 -10.06
N ASP A 75 16.11 -0.01 -9.45
CA ASP A 75 17.16 -0.32 -8.48
C ASP A 75 16.55 -0.77 -7.14
N LEU A 76 15.40 -0.18 -6.73
CA LEU A 76 14.60 -0.69 -5.62
C LEU A 76 14.16 -2.14 -5.84
N VAL A 77 13.60 -2.45 -7.02
CA VAL A 77 13.18 -3.82 -7.37
C VAL A 77 14.37 -4.80 -7.35
N ALA A 78 15.52 -4.37 -7.86
CA ALA A 78 16.75 -5.18 -7.83
C ALA A 78 17.22 -5.44 -6.39
N ALA A 79 17.25 -4.42 -5.53
CA ALA A 79 17.62 -4.57 -4.12
C ALA A 79 16.70 -5.54 -3.38
N LEU A 80 15.39 -5.48 -3.62
CA LEU A 80 14.41 -6.42 -3.06
C LEU A 80 14.64 -7.85 -3.57
N ALA A 81 14.92 -8.01 -4.87
CA ALA A 81 15.21 -9.33 -5.46
C ALA A 81 16.50 -9.95 -4.90
N ASP A 82 17.48 -9.13 -4.54
CA ASP A 82 18.71 -9.54 -3.86
C ASP A 82 18.52 -9.84 -2.36
N GLY A 83 17.30 -9.67 -1.84
CA GLY A 83 16.94 -10.00 -0.46
C GLY A 83 17.22 -8.90 0.56
N ALA A 84 17.34 -7.64 0.12
CA ALA A 84 17.44 -6.51 1.04
C ALA A 84 16.22 -6.47 1.99
N ALA A 85 16.47 -6.12 3.24
CA ALA A 85 15.39 -5.87 4.19
C ALA A 85 14.54 -4.69 3.70
N VAL A 86 13.22 -4.85 3.78
CA VAL A 86 12.24 -3.85 3.34
C VAL A 86 11.56 -3.22 4.55
N THR A 87 11.39 -1.90 4.49
CA THR A 87 10.44 -1.17 5.31
C THR A 87 9.31 -0.68 4.41
N VAL A 88 8.07 -0.90 4.83
CA VAL A 88 6.88 -0.37 4.15
C VAL A 88 6.17 0.57 5.11
N THR A 89 5.99 1.82 4.69
CA THR A 89 5.23 2.83 5.44
C THR A 89 3.94 3.13 4.70
N ILE A 90 2.82 3.09 5.40
CA ILE A 90 1.51 3.45 4.84
C ILE A 90 0.98 4.65 5.62
N SER A 91 0.65 5.72 4.90
CA SER A 91 0.07 6.93 5.48
C SER A 91 -1.24 7.28 4.80
N VAL A 92 -2.17 7.83 5.57
CA VAL A 92 -3.48 8.29 5.09
C VAL A 92 -3.68 9.76 5.44
N THR A 93 -4.17 10.54 4.47
CA THR A 93 -4.52 11.96 4.64
C THR A 93 -5.90 12.24 4.03
N ASN A 94 -6.68 13.08 4.71
CA ASN A 94 -8.00 13.57 4.28
C ASN A 94 -7.95 15.08 4.02
#